data_AF-A0A418M782-F1
#
_entry.id   AF-A0A418M782-F1
#
_cell.length_a   1.000
_cell.length_b   1.000
_cell.length_c   1.000
_cell.angle_alpha   90.00
_cell.angle_beta   90.00
_cell.angle_gamma   90.00
#
_symmetry.space_group_name_H-M   'P 1'
#
loop_
_entity.id
_entity.type
_entity.pdbx_description
1 polymer ?
#
loop_
_entity_poly.entity_id
_entity_poly.type
_entity_poly.pdbx_seq_one_letter_code
_entity_poly.pdbx_strand_id
1 'polypeptide(L)'
;MTVQSFSGRRMLSRGRHFSIGTGMQRRGWLRMSLLAVGAVLLGRATIGPQVAPFAFAYFVVLTEVLGTKRSWPAWMAIVGALLGGGVGPAAILLVEFLLYRFVRKVLFHGKTPDIHWVPFIAGGIDVMVRLAAVGTVWTRYDVLLALADAALVAVLYLIFLQSMPIFAGKEANHTLRSEQWISLAILLGSVSAGLIGWTVHGVSVLNTAVDWLVLLMAAAGGAGLATTTAAVLGILAMMDRAQTLSGVGVLVFAGLLAGILKDGKRGWQAFAFVLGMGLLTFGTTRDWQNVGPSLMAAVVAAVFSVWTAKRVVDTIASYVPGTVEHRETEQARARRVRTLLSERIEELGQVFDELSFTFTDTAESPLISAQQLLDETVSGVAQHVCTGCPRRAKCWEKESYGTYQAMVRSLEKIEAHPGGQVLPSRDLKDRCIRIDPMMEGLRRHLELMQRDALWIDKVREQRTLVSAQLSGVAGVMRG
;
A
#
# COMPACT_ATOMS: atom_id res chain seq x y z
N MET A 1 -12.12 -8.72 -47.20
CA MET A 1 -13.50 -9.25 -47.33
C MET A 1 -13.38 -10.77 -47.35
N THR A 2 -13.47 -11.52 -46.24
CA THR A 2 -14.70 -11.98 -45.52
C THR A 2 -15.73 -12.59 -46.49
N VAL A 3 -16.22 -13.83 -46.40
CA VAL A 3 -16.55 -14.76 -45.29
C VAL A 3 -16.72 -16.19 -45.86
N GLN A 4 -16.51 -17.23 -45.02
CA GLN A 4 -17.25 -18.52 -44.88
C GLN A 4 -16.26 -19.67 -44.59
N SER A 5 -16.43 -20.63 -43.67
CA SER A 5 -17.55 -21.04 -42.82
C SER A 5 -17.12 -22.13 -41.79
N PHE A 6 -18.01 -22.41 -40.83
CA PHE A 6 -18.31 -23.72 -40.21
C PHE A 6 -17.42 -24.41 -39.14
N SER A 7 -18.16 -24.72 -38.07
CA SER A 7 -18.14 -25.95 -37.26
C SER A 7 -17.30 -25.97 -35.98
N GLY A 8 -18.02 -26.09 -34.86
CA GLY A 8 -17.46 -26.46 -33.58
C GLY A 8 -17.02 -27.91 -33.56
N ARG A 9 -15.89 -28.16 -32.89
CA ARG A 9 -15.52 -29.49 -32.43
C ARG A 9 -14.94 -29.37 -31.02
N ARG A 10 -15.53 -30.14 -30.11
CA ARG A 10 -15.11 -30.35 -28.71
C ARG A 10 -13.62 -30.70 -28.65
N MET A 11 -12.88 -30.04 -27.77
CA MET A 11 -11.65 -30.57 -27.18
C MET A 11 -11.77 -30.52 -25.67
N LEU A 12 -12.03 -31.69 -25.09
CA LEU A 12 -11.69 -32.03 -23.72
C LEU A 12 -10.17 -31.96 -23.59
N SER A 13 -9.66 -30.96 -22.85
CA SER A 13 -8.32 -31.00 -22.26
C SER A 13 -8.49 -30.96 -20.73
N ARG A 14 -8.41 -32.13 -20.09
CA ARG A 14 -7.18 -32.68 -19.50
C ARG A 14 -6.60 -31.77 -18.41
N GLY A 15 -6.89 -32.16 -17.18
CA GLY A 15 -6.00 -32.09 -16.02
C GLY A 15 -5.24 -30.79 -15.78
N ARG A 16 -5.79 -29.97 -14.87
CA ARG A 16 -4.96 -29.30 -13.87
C ARG A 16 -5.49 -29.69 -12.50
N HIS A 17 -4.92 -30.76 -11.95
CA HIS A 17 -4.89 -30.96 -10.51
C HIS A 17 -4.19 -29.74 -9.93
N PHE A 18 -4.98 -28.78 -9.49
CA PHE A 18 -4.51 -27.61 -8.78
C PHE A 18 -4.15 -28.08 -7.37
N SER A 19 -2.88 -28.44 -7.15
CA SER A 19 -2.35 -28.64 -5.80
C SER A 19 -2.20 -27.27 -5.13
N ILE A 20 -3.32 -26.63 -4.76
CA ILE A 20 -3.32 -25.49 -3.84
C ILE A 20 -3.06 -26.02 -2.45
N GLY A 21 -1.80 -25.96 -2.06
CA GLY A 21 -1.42 -25.39 -0.77
C GLY A 21 -2.07 -26.02 0.46
N THR A 22 -1.59 -27.20 0.85
CA THR A 22 -1.71 -27.71 2.22
C THR A 22 -1.33 -26.64 3.27
N GLY A 23 -0.38 -25.74 2.95
CA GLY A 23 -0.02 -24.60 3.79
C GLY A 23 -1.07 -23.48 3.91
N MET A 24 -1.81 -23.18 2.83
CA MET A 24 -2.85 -22.14 2.83
C MET A 24 -4.14 -22.65 3.50
N GLN A 25 -4.45 -23.93 3.29
CA GLN A 25 -5.54 -24.62 3.98
C GLN A 25 -5.25 -24.74 5.50
N ARG A 26 -4.02 -25.08 5.90
CA ARG A 26 -3.62 -25.17 7.32
C ARG A 26 -3.68 -23.81 8.04
N ARG A 27 -3.26 -22.71 7.40
CA ARG A 27 -3.43 -21.34 7.95
C ARG A 27 -4.89 -20.94 8.07
N GLY A 28 -5.72 -21.33 7.11
CA GLY A 28 -7.18 -21.12 7.19
C GLY A 28 -7.81 -21.84 8.39
N TRP A 29 -7.46 -23.11 8.60
CA TRP A 29 -7.97 -23.91 9.73
C TRP A 29 -7.51 -23.37 11.09
N LEU A 30 -6.23 -22.98 11.22
CA LEU A 30 -5.70 -22.38 12.45
C LEU A 30 -6.41 -21.08 12.84
N ARG A 31 -6.75 -20.23 11.86
CA ARG A 31 -7.52 -19.00 12.11
C ARG A 31 -8.94 -19.31 12.56
N MET A 32 -9.60 -20.28 11.92
CA MET A 32 -10.95 -20.67 12.29
C MET A 32 -11.01 -21.31 13.69
N SER A 33 -10.01 -22.12 14.06
CA SER A 33 -9.92 -22.66 15.42
C SER A 33 -9.66 -21.58 16.46
N LEU A 34 -8.82 -20.58 16.16
CA LEU A 34 -8.58 -19.44 17.05
C LEU A 34 -9.87 -18.65 17.31
N LEU A 35 -10.64 -18.38 16.26
CA LEU A 35 -11.94 -17.70 16.36
C LEU A 35 -12.95 -18.55 17.16
N ALA A 36 -12.95 -19.87 16.95
CA ALA A 36 -13.83 -20.77 17.70
C ALA A 36 -13.50 -20.78 19.20
N VAL A 37 -12.21 -20.87 19.57
CA VAL A 37 -11.76 -20.81 20.97
C VAL A 37 -12.10 -19.46 21.60
N GLY A 38 -11.88 -18.36 20.87
CA GLY A 38 -12.29 -17.03 21.31
C GLY A 38 -13.79 -16.92 21.54
N ALA A 39 -14.61 -17.52 20.67
CA ALA A 39 -16.06 -17.57 20.83
C ALA A 39 -16.48 -18.31 22.10
N VAL A 40 -15.88 -19.48 22.38
CA VAL A 40 -16.15 -20.24 23.63
C VAL A 40 -15.85 -19.39 24.86
N LEU A 41 -14.71 -18.71 24.89
CA LEU A 41 -14.33 -17.88 26.04
C LEU A 41 -15.26 -16.67 26.19
N LEU A 42 -15.62 -15.99 25.09
CA LEU A 42 -16.56 -14.86 25.13
C LEU A 42 -17.98 -15.28 25.49
N GLY A 43 -18.40 -16.51 25.16
CA GLY A 43 -19.66 -17.08 25.61
C GLY A 43 -19.71 -17.37 27.11
N ARG A 44 -18.56 -17.63 27.73
CA ARG A 44 -18.43 -17.81 29.18
C ARG A 44 -18.26 -16.48 29.92
N ALA A 45 -17.86 -15.41 29.24
CA ALA A 45 -17.63 -14.11 29.83
C ALA A 45 -18.97 -13.44 30.20
N THR A 46 -19.18 -13.20 31.50
CA THR A 46 -20.37 -12.53 32.04
C THR A 46 -19.95 -11.35 32.91
N ILE A 47 -20.70 -10.24 32.86
CA ILE A 47 -20.53 -9.11 33.78
C ILE A 47 -21.55 -9.27 34.89
N GLY A 48 -21.13 -9.84 36.01
CA GLY A 48 -22.05 -10.25 37.07
C GLY A 48 -23.04 -11.35 36.62
N PRO A 49 -24.09 -11.61 37.41
CA PRO A 49 -24.97 -12.77 37.18
C PRO A 49 -26.03 -12.58 36.10
N GLN A 50 -26.21 -11.36 35.56
CA GLN A 50 -27.40 -11.03 34.75
C GLN A 50 -27.09 -10.51 33.33
N VAL A 51 -25.84 -10.22 32.99
CA VAL A 51 -25.48 -9.51 31.75
C VAL A 51 -24.33 -10.23 31.05
N ALA A 52 -24.50 -10.59 29.77
CA ALA A 52 -23.54 -11.37 28.98
C ALA A 52 -23.38 -10.83 27.54
N PRO A 53 -22.94 -9.57 27.38
CA PRO A 53 -23.02 -8.83 26.10
C PRO A 53 -21.97 -9.29 25.07
N PHE A 54 -20.89 -9.93 25.54
CA PHE A 54 -19.68 -10.18 24.75
C PHE A 54 -19.91 -11.19 23.64
N ALA A 55 -20.63 -12.27 23.94
CA ALA A 55 -20.86 -13.37 23.02
C ALA A 55 -21.74 -12.93 21.84
N PHE A 56 -22.80 -12.16 22.11
CA PHE A 56 -23.70 -11.65 21.09
C PHE A 56 -23.01 -10.61 20.20
N ALA A 57 -22.32 -9.62 20.79
CA ALA A 57 -21.54 -8.66 20.02
C ALA A 57 -20.50 -9.34 19.10
N TYR A 58 -19.80 -10.38 19.60
CA TYR A 58 -18.85 -11.15 18.82
C TYR A 58 -19.50 -11.89 17.64
N PHE A 59 -20.66 -12.51 17.84
CA PHE A 59 -21.41 -13.20 16.79
C PHE A 59 -21.81 -12.24 15.66
N VAL A 60 -22.39 -11.09 16.03
CA VAL A 60 -22.78 -10.04 15.09
C VAL A 60 -21.59 -9.60 14.24
N VAL A 61 -20.45 -9.25 14.86
CA VAL A 61 -19.26 -8.83 14.12
C VAL A 61 -18.72 -9.94 13.21
N LEU A 62 -18.63 -11.18 13.71
CA LEU A 62 -18.08 -12.28 12.91
C LEU A 62 -18.94 -12.55 11.67
N THR A 63 -20.27 -12.45 11.81
CA THR A 63 -21.20 -12.63 10.69
C THR A 63 -21.07 -11.55 9.63
N GLU A 64 -20.78 -10.30 10.00
CA GLU A 64 -20.59 -9.21 9.05
C GLU A 64 -19.20 -9.21 8.40
N VAL A 65 -18.14 -9.57 9.15
CA VAL A 65 -16.77 -9.54 8.61
C VAL A 65 -16.47 -10.73 7.68
N LEU A 66 -16.89 -11.94 8.07
CA LEU A 66 -16.61 -13.20 7.34
C LEU A 66 -17.77 -13.65 6.43
N GLY A 67 -18.95 -13.08 6.62
CA GLY A 67 -20.17 -13.48 5.94
C GLY A 67 -20.87 -14.70 6.56
N THR A 68 -22.18 -14.78 6.31
CA THR A 68 -23.13 -15.73 6.94
C THR A 68 -22.80 -17.22 6.78
N LYS A 69 -22.07 -17.59 5.72
CA LYS A 69 -21.68 -18.98 5.45
C LYS A 69 -20.40 -19.39 6.17
N ARG A 70 -19.51 -18.43 6.48
CA ARG A 70 -18.20 -18.70 7.08
C ARG A 70 -18.16 -18.41 8.59
N SER A 71 -19.19 -17.78 9.15
CA SER A 71 -19.31 -17.44 10.58
C SER A 71 -19.65 -18.63 11.50
N TRP A 72 -19.38 -19.87 11.08
CA TRP A 72 -19.61 -21.06 11.93
C TRP A 72 -18.87 -21.03 13.29
N PRO A 73 -17.65 -20.45 13.43
CA PRO A 73 -16.95 -20.43 14.72
C PRO A 73 -17.69 -19.67 15.81
N ALA A 74 -18.51 -18.66 15.46
CA ALA A 74 -19.26 -17.89 16.46
C ALA A 74 -20.30 -18.72 17.20
N TRP A 75 -20.80 -19.82 16.59
CA TRP A 75 -21.73 -20.73 17.26
C TRP A 75 -21.09 -21.45 18.45
N MET A 76 -19.77 -21.53 18.52
CA MET A 76 -19.07 -22.10 19.68
C MET A 76 -19.22 -21.24 20.94
N ALA A 77 -19.67 -19.98 20.82
CA ALA A 77 -20.04 -19.18 21.98
C ALA A 77 -21.18 -19.80 22.81
N ILE A 78 -22.09 -20.56 22.18
CA ILE A 78 -23.16 -21.27 22.90
C ILE A 78 -22.57 -22.35 23.81
N VAL A 79 -21.54 -23.06 23.33
CA VAL A 79 -20.82 -24.05 24.16
C VAL A 79 -20.14 -23.35 25.33
N GLY A 80 -19.57 -22.18 25.11
CA GLY A 80 -19.03 -21.32 26.17
C GLY A 80 -20.05 -20.95 27.24
N ALA A 81 -21.23 -20.50 26.82
CA ALA A 81 -22.32 -20.13 27.70
C ALA A 81 -22.84 -21.32 28.52
N LEU A 82 -22.93 -22.50 27.91
CA LEU A 82 -23.29 -23.74 28.61
C LEU A 82 -22.27 -24.10 29.71
N LEU A 83 -20.98 -23.94 29.42
CA LEU A 83 -19.91 -24.25 30.37
C LEU A 83 -19.79 -23.23 31.52
N GLY A 84 -20.27 -22.00 31.31
CA GLY A 84 -20.20 -20.91 32.29
C GLY A 84 -21.46 -20.74 33.11
N GLY A 85 -22.59 -20.47 32.45
CA GLY A 85 -23.86 -20.07 33.06
C GLY A 85 -24.97 -21.12 32.98
N GLY A 86 -24.72 -22.27 32.34
CA GLY A 86 -25.70 -23.35 32.20
C GLY A 86 -26.70 -23.15 31.06
N VAL A 87 -27.81 -23.90 31.10
CA VAL A 87 -28.77 -24.01 29.97
C VAL A 87 -29.55 -22.72 29.71
N GLY A 88 -29.86 -21.95 30.77
CA GLY A 88 -30.64 -20.72 30.65
C GLY A 88 -29.97 -19.65 29.79
N PRO A 89 -28.78 -19.15 30.16
CA PRO A 89 -28.04 -18.15 29.37
C PRO A 89 -27.72 -18.64 27.95
N ALA A 90 -27.42 -19.93 27.79
CA ALA A 90 -27.17 -20.52 26.48
C ALA A 90 -28.41 -20.51 25.57
N ALA A 91 -29.61 -20.73 26.13
CA ALA A 91 -30.87 -20.67 25.39
C ALA A 91 -31.19 -19.23 24.95
N ILE A 92 -30.96 -18.24 25.83
CA ILE A 92 -31.12 -16.81 25.51
C ILE A 92 -30.20 -16.42 24.34
N LEU A 93 -28.91 -16.74 24.43
CA LEU A 93 -27.94 -16.49 23.36
C LEU A 93 -28.30 -17.20 22.04
N LEU A 94 -28.82 -18.44 22.11
CA LEU A 94 -29.30 -19.16 20.93
C LEU A 94 -30.45 -18.41 20.24
N VAL A 95 -31.41 -17.90 21.02
CA VAL A 95 -32.53 -17.12 20.50
C VAL A 95 -32.05 -15.82 19.85
N GLU A 96 -31.12 -15.09 20.49
CA GLU A 96 -30.52 -13.89 19.93
C GLU A 96 -29.82 -14.16 18.59
N PHE A 97 -29.04 -15.25 18.49
CA PHE A 97 -28.32 -15.61 17.26
C PHE A 97 -29.28 -15.94 16.11
N LEU A 98 -30.34 -16.71 16.41
CA LEU A 98 -31.36 -17.07 15.43
C LEU A 98 -32.17 -15.86 14.98
N LEU A 99 -32.57 -15.01 15.92
CA LEU A 99 -33.35 -13.81 15.65
C LEU A 99 -32.54 -12.81 14.82
N TYR A 100 -31.27 -12.57 15.18
CA TYR A 100 -30.38 -11.73 14.39
C TYR A 100 -30.22 -12.26 12.96
N ARG A 101 -30.00 -13.57 12.80
CA ARG A 101 -29.89 -14.19 11.48
C ARG A 101 -31.17 -14.04 10.67
N PHE A 102 -32.34 -14.15 11.31
CA PHE A 102 -33.65 -13.97 10.68
C PHE A 102 -33.85 -12.51 10.24
N VAL A 103 -33.70 -11.56 11.16
CA VAL A 103 -33.84 -10.11 10.92
C VAL A 103 -32.89 -9.66 9.80
N ARG A 104 -31.63 -10.10 9.84
CA ARG A 104 -30.65 -9.82 8.79
C ARG A 104 -31.06 -10.37 7.42
N LYS A 105 -31.58 -11.59 7.37
CA LYS A 105 -32.05 -12.21 6.12
C LYS A 105 -33.25 -11.46 5.53
N VAL A 106 -34.16 -10.98 6.38
CA VAL A 106 -35.36 -10.23 5.96
C VAL A 106 -35.00 -8.83 5.47
N LEU A 107 -34.26 -8.04 6.28
CA LEU A 107 -33.90 -6.65 5.97
C LEU A 107 -32.89 -6.51 4.84
N PHE A 108 -31.90 -7.40 4.77
CA PHE A 108 -30.76 -7.27 3.85
C PHE A 108 -30.73 -8.40 2.83
N HIS A 109 -31.85 -8.64 2.14
CA HIS A 109 -32.01 -9.63 1.06
C HIS A 109 -30.91 -9.51 -0.02
N GLY A 110 -29.75 -10.14 0.21
CA GLY A 110 -28.59 -10.14 -0.68
C GLY A 110 -27.74 -8.87 -0.71
N LYS A 111 -28.10 -7.81 0.02
CA LYS A 111 -27.31 -6.57 0.11
C LYS A 111 -26.39 -6.61 1.33
N THR A 112 -25.21 -6.00 1.24
CA THR A 112 -24.38 -5.76 2.43
C THR A 112 -25.09 -4.72 3.29
N PRO A 113 -25.40 -5.01 4.56
CA PRO A 113 -25.95 -4.01 5.46
C PRO A 113 -25.02 -2.81 5.53
N ASP A 114 -25.61 -1.62 5.60
CA ASP A 114 -24.84 -0.44 5.93
C ASP A 114 -24.36 -0.58 7.38
N ILE A 115 -23.04 -0.52 7.56
CA ILE A 115 -22.34 -0.88 8.78
C ILE A 115 -22.77 -0.02 9.98
N HIS A 116 -23.30 1.17 9.69
CA HIS A 116 -23.80 2.13 10.67
C HIS A 116 -25.09 1.68 11.38
N TRP A 117 -25.95 0.88 10.74
CA TRP A 117 -27.24 0.45 11.32
C TRP A 117 -27.16 -0.85 12.12
N VAL A 118 -26.12 -1.65 11.88
CA VAL A 118 -25.92 -2.94 12.55
C VAL A 118 -25.90 -2.86 14.09
N PRO A 119 -25.21 -1.92 14.76
CA PRO A 119 -25.19 -1.87 16.23
C PRO A 119 -26.58 -1.59 16.82
N PHE A 120 -27.40 -0.77 16.15
CA PHE A 120 -28.77 -0.48 16.59
C PHE A 120 -29.69 -1.68 16.44
N ILE A 121 -29.55 -2.44 15.34
CA ILE A 121 -30.29 -3.68 15.12
C ILE A 121 -29.90 -4.73 16.18
N ALA A 122 -28.60 -4.88 16.45
CA ALA A 122 -28.10 -5.79 17.48
C ALA A 122 -28.65 -5.40 18.86
N GLY A 123 -28.50 -4.14 19.28
CA GLY A 123 -29.04 -3.66 20.55
C GLY A 123 -30.56 -3.83 20.65
N GLY A 124 -31.32 -3.57 19.58
CA GLY A 124 -32.77 -3.77 19.58
C GLY A 124 -33.19 -5.24 19.76
N ILE A 125 -32.43 -6.17 19.16
CA ILE A 125 -32.64 -7.61 19.35
C ILE A 125 -32.34 -8.02 20.79
N ASP A 126 -31.22 -7.53 21.35
CA ASP A 126 -30.82 -7.80 22.72
C ASP A 126 -31.90 -7.38 23.73
N VAL A 127 -32.39 -6.14 23.64
CA VAL A 127 -33.52 -5.66 24.48
C VAL A 127 -34.74 -6.54 24.34
N MET A 128 -35.12 -6.88 23.10
CA MET A 128 -36.34 -7.64 22.83
C MET A 128 -36.26 -9.05 23.44
N VAL A 129 -35.15 -9.76 23.23
CA VAL A 129 -34.98 -11.11 23.77
C VAL A 129 -34.89 -11.09 25.29
N ARG A 130 -34.17 -10.12 25.85
CA ARG A 130 -33.99 -10.01 27.31
C ARG A 130 -35.29 -9.70 28.04
N LEU A 131 -36.10 -8.76 27.53
CA LEU A 131 -37.42 -8.48 28.09
C LEU A 131 -38.38 -9.67 27.93
N ALA A 132 -38.30 -10.40 26.81
CA ALA A 132 -39.07 -11.61 26.63
C ALA A 132 -38.67 -12.72 27.60
N ALA A 133 -37.38 -12.83 27.94
CA ALA A 133 -36.88 -13.81 28.92
C ALA A 133 -37.32 -13.52 30.36
N VAL A 134 -37.52 -12.25 30.71
CA VAL A 134 -38.06 -11.84 32.03
C VAL A 134 -39.56 -12.17 32.16
N GLY A 135 -40.31 -12.20 31.06
CA GLY A 135 -41.73 -12.55 31.02
C GLY A 135 -42.64 -11.37 30.71
N THR A 136 -43.90 -11.40 31.17
CA THR A 136 -44.93 -10.41 30.83
C THR A 136 -45.02 -9.22 31.78
N VAL A 137 -44.38 -9.28 32.95
CA VAL A 137 -44.37 -8.21 33.95
C VAL A 137 -42.96 -7.64 34.03
N TRP A 138 -42.76 -6.46 33.47
CA TRP A 138 -41.45 -5.79 33.46
C TRP A 138 -41.35 -4.79 34.60
N THR A 139 -40.31 -4.90 35.42
CA THR A 139 -39.99 -3.85 36.37
C THR A 139 -39.19 -2.73 35.69
N ARG A 140 -39.17 -1.54 36.29
CA ARG A 140 -38.32 -0.43 35.82
C ARG A 140 -36.83 -0.81 35.79
N TYR A 141 -36.42 -1.68 36.72
CA TYR A 141 -35.06 -2.20 36.80
C TYR A 141 -34.73 -3.08 35.58
N ASP A 142 -35.64 -3.98 35.18
CA ASP A 142 -35.40 -4.89 34.05
C ASP A 142 -35.26 -4.13 32.73
N VAL A 143 -36.09 -3.10 32.52
CA VAL A 143 -36.02 -2.24 31.34
C VAL A 143 -34.73 -1.43 31.31
N LEU A 144 -34.33 -0.83 32.44
CA LEU A 144 -33.08 -0.07 32.53
C LEU A 144 -31.87 -0.99 32.28
N LEU A 145 -31.90 -2.19 32.85
CA LEU A 145 -30.83 -3.17 32.70
C LEU A 145 -30.74 -3.68 31.26
N ALA A 146 -31.88 -3.93 30.59
CA ALA A 146 -31.89 -4.32 29.18
C ALA A 146 -31.38 -3.22 28.25
N LEU A 147 -31.71 -1.95 28.51
CA LEU A 147 -31.17 -0.83 27.75
C LEU A 147 -29.66 -0.68 27.96
N ALA A 148 -29.17 -0.88 29.19
CA ALA A 148 -27.75 -0.84 29.49
C ALA A 148 -26.98 -1.98 28.79
N ASP A 149 -27.54 -3.20 28.80
CA ASP A 149 -26.96 -4.36 28.11
C ASP A 149 -26.88 -4.12 26.59
N ALA A 150 -27.97 -3.65 25.99
CA ALA A 150 -28.01 -3.32 24.57
C ALA A 150 -27.03 -2.21 24.17
N ALA A 151 -26.86 -1.18 25.01
CA ALA A 151 -25.85 -0.15 24.80
C ALA A 151 -24.44 -0.74 24.82
N LEU A 152 -24.17 -1.69 25.73
CA LEU A 152 -22.90 -2.37 25.83
C LEU A 152 -22.65 -3.28 24.62
N VAL A 153 -23.66 -4.03 24.16
CA VAL A 153 -23.60 -4.81 22.91
C VAL A 153 -23.26 -3.92 21.70
N ALA A 154 -23.91 -2.76 21.59
CA ALA A 154 -23.67 -1.81 20.51
C ALA A 154 -22.23 -1.25 20.53
N VAL A 155 -21.74 -0.86 21.71
CA VAL A 155 -20.36 -0.36 21.89
C VAL A 155 -19.34 -1.46 21.60
N LEU A 156 -19.54 -2.67 22.15
CA LEU A 156 -18.66 -3.81 21.91
C LEU A 156 -18.64 -4.23 20.44
N TYR A 157 -19.77 -4.17 19.74
CA TYR A 157 -19.82 -4.38 18.29
C TYR A 157 -18.86 -3.43 17.56
N LEU A 158 -18.93 -2.12 17.85
CA LEU A 158 -18.07 -1.13 17.21
C LEU A 158 -16.58 -1.37 17.50
N ILE A 159 -16.25 -1.75 18.74
CA ILE A 159 -14.88 -2.06 19.17
C ILE A 159 -14.37 -3.32 18.47
N PHE A 160 -15.15 -4.40 18.48
CA PHE A 160 -14.76 -5.67 17.88
C PHE A 160 -14.67 -5.58 16.35
N LEU A 161 -15.48 -4.73 15.72
CA LEU A 161 -15.42 -4.50 14.28
C LEU A 161 -14.07 -3.94 13.82
N GLN A 162 -13.41 -3.12 14.65
CA GLN A 162 -12.10 -2.56 14.32
C GLN A 162 -10.96 -3.60 14.42
N SER A 163 -11.06 -4.54 15.36
CA SER A 163 -10.00 -5.54 15.63
C SER A 163 -10.18 -6.86 14.87
N MET A 164 -11.42 -7.25 14.55
CA MET A 164 -11.73 -8.51 13.87
C MET A 164 -11.09 -8.74 12.50
N PRO A 165 -10.92 -7.74 11.62
CA PRO A 165 -10.26 -7.91 10.33
C PRO A 165 -8.85 -8.50 10.44
N ILE A 166 -8.14 -8.23 11.55
CA ILE A 166 -6.79 -8.73 11.85
C ILE A 166 -6.82 -10.26 11.95
N PHE A 167 -7.81 -10.82 12.66
CA PHE A 167 -7.95 -12.27 12.85
C PHE A 167 -8.62 -12.96 11.65
N ALA A 168 -9.52 -12.26 10.95
CA ALA A 168 -10.20 -12.76 9.75
C ALA A 168 -9.26 -12.87 8.53
N GLY A 169 -8.08 -12.24 8.58
CA GLY A 169 -7.03 -12.41 7.58
C GLY A 169 -7.25 -11.63 6.29
N LYS A 170 -8.04 -10.56 6.33
CA LYS A 170 -8.02 -9.52 5.28
C LYS A 170 -6.66 -8.83 5.39
N GLU A 171 -5.99 -8.59 4.25
CA GLU A 171 -4.62 -8.06 4.20
C GLU A 171 -4.50 -6.76 5.02
N ALA A 172 -4.04 -6.88 6.26
CA ALA A 172 -3.70 -5.76 7.11
C ALA A 172 -2.34 -5.23 6.64
N ASN A 173 -2.34 -4.57 5.47
CA ASN A 173 -1.16 -3.92 4.91
C ASN A 173 -0.94 -2.52 5.52
N HIS A 174 -1.54 -2.27 6.68
CA HIS A 174 -1.53 -0.99 7.37
C HIS A 174 -1.08 -1.16 8.81
N THR A 175 -0.23 -0.24 9.24
CA THR A 175 0.00 0.09 10.63
C THR A 175 -1.31 0.21 11.40
N LEU A 176 -1.41 -0.46 12.54
CA LEU A 176 -2.58 -0.36 13.39
C LEU A 176 -2.60 1.03 14.03
N ARG A 177 -3.66 1.81 13.78
CA ARG A 177 -3.86 3.12 14.45
C ARG A 177 -3.95 2.92 15.97
N SER A 178 -3.68 3.98 16.73
CA SER A 178 -3.79 3.96 18.21
C SER A 178 -5.15 3.43 18.69
N GLU A 179 -6.24 3.80 18.01
CA GLU A 179 -7.60 3.30 18.27
C GLU A 179 -7.73 1.78 18.10
N GLN A 180 -7.09 1.22 17.07
CA GLN A 180 -7.15 -0.22 16.80
C GLN A 180 -6.41 -1.02 17.87
N TRP A 181 -5.33 -0.49 18.44
CA TRP A 181 -4.64 -1.12 19.57
C TRP A 181 -5.49 -1.19 20.83
N ILE A 182 -6.17 -0.09 21.17
CA ILE A 182 -7.10 -0.06 22.29
C ILE A 182 -8.22 -1.07 22.04
N SER A 183 -8.77 -1.11 20.83
CA SER A 183 -9.83 -2.07 20.47
C SER A 183 -9.37 -3.54 20.58
N LEU A 184 -8.10 -3.82 20.23
CA LEU A 184 -7.50 -5.13 20.36
C LEU A 184 -7.30 -5.51 21.83
N ALA A 185 -6.84 -4.57 22.67
CA ALA A 185 -6.70 -4.79 24.10
C ALA A 185 -8.05 -5.09 24.75
N ILE A 186 -9.12 -4.37 24.38
CA ILE A 186 -10.48 -4.62 24.87
C ILE A 186 -10.98 -6.00 24.42
N LEU A 187 -10.75 -6.39 23.17
CA LEU A 187 -11.11 -7.73 22.67
C LEU A 187 -10.38 -8.83 23.44
N LEU A 188 -9.07 -8.70 23.63
CA LEU A 188 -8.27 -9.68 24.38
C LEU A 188 -8.69 -9.73 25.85
N GLY A 189 -9.03 -8.59 26.45
CA GLY A 189 -9.58 -8.52 27.80
C GLY A 189 -10.93 -9.20 27.94
N SER A 190 -11.81 -8.99 26.97
CA SER A 190 -13.12 -9.65 26.91
C SER A 190 -12.97 -11.16 26.79
N VAL A 191 -12.00 -11.63 25.98
CA VAL A 191 -11.66 -13.06 25.88
C VAL A 191 -11.08 -13.58 27.20
N SER A 192 -10.22 -12.82 27.87
CA SER A 192 -9.67 -13.24 29.17
C SER A 192 -10.72 -13.33 30.26
N ALA A 193 -11.77 -12.49 30.22
CA ALA A 193 -12.91 -12.60 31.14
C ALA A 193 -13.61 -13.96 31.05
N GLY A 194 -13.52 -14.67 29.92
CA GLY A 194 -13.99 -16.06 29.83
C GLY A 194 -13.31 -17.03 30.81
N LEU A 195 -12.14 -16.67 31.35
CA LEU A 195 -11.35 -17.48 32.30
C LEU A 195 -11.75 -17.24 33.77
N ILE A 196 -12.79 -16.44 34.02
CA ILE A 196 -13.32 -16.18 35.37
C ILE A 196 -13.68 -17.51 36.06
N GLY A 197 -13.33 -17.60 37.34
CA GLY A 197 -13.60 -18.74 38.21
C GLY A 197 -12.62 -19.91 38.06
N TRP A 198 -11.65 -19.85 37.14
CA TRP A 198 -10.63 -20.89 37.02
C TRP A 198 -9.45 -20.60 37.93
N THR A 199 -9.20 -21.51 38.87
CA THR A 199 -8.05 -21.47 39.77
C THR A 199 -7.25 -22.75 39.67
N VAL A 200 -5.92 -22.62 39.61
CA VAL A 200 -4.98 -23.75 39.60
C VAL A 200 -4.08 -23.58 40.81
N HIS A 201 -4.13 -24.51 41.76
CA HIS A 201 -3.37 -24.45 43.02
C HIS A 201 -3.49 -23.10 43.77
N GLY A 202 -4.69 -22.50 43.75
CA GLY A 202 -4.96 -21.21 44.39
C GLY A 202 -4.58 -19.97 43.57
N VAL A 203 -4.00 -20.13 42.38
CA VAL A 203 -3.66 -19.03 41.47
C VAL A 203 -4.79 -18.82 40.47
N SER A 204 -5.22 -17.57 40.31
CA SER A 204 -6.23 -17.18 39.31
C SER A 204 -5.66 -17.25 37.90
N VAL A 205 -6.29 -18.05 37.04
CA VAL A 205 -5.92 -18.16 35.62
C VAL A 205 -6.20 -16.85 34.90
N LEU A 206 -7.27 -16.13 35.28
CA LEU A 206 -7.59 -14.81 34.75
C LEU A 206 -6.46 -13.81 35.00
N ASN A 207 -5.99 -13.70 36.25
CA ASN A 207 -4.92 -12.75 36.61
C ASN A 207 -3.63 -13.08 35.86
N THR A 208 -3.31 -14.37 35.75
CA THR A 208 -2.14 -14.84 34.99
C THR A 208 -2.25 -14.50 33.50
N ALA A 209 -3.45 -14.64 32.91
CA ALA A 209 -3.69 -14.29 31.51
C ALA A 209 -3.59 -12.78 31.27
N VAL A 210 -4.13 -11.96 32.18
CA VAL A 210 -4.01 -10.50 32.12
C VAL A 210 -2.56 -10.06 32.21
N ASP A 211 -1.82 -10.54 33.20
CA ASP A 211 -0.39 -10.22 33.39
C ASP A 211 0.44 -10.64 32.17
N TRP A 212 0.15 -11.81 31.61
CA TRP A 212 0.82 -12.31 30.41
C TRP A 212 0.53 -11.42 29.19
N LEU A 213 -0.72 -11.01 29.00
CA LEU A 213 -1.10 -10.09 27.92
C LEU A 213 -0.40 -8.73 28.06
N VAL A 214 -0.30 -8.18 29.27
CA VAL A 214 0.43 -6.93 29.53
C VAL A 214 1.91 -7.08 29.17
N LEU A 215 2.54 -8.18 29.59
CA LEU A 215 3.94 -8.48 29.25
C LEU A 215 4.17 -8.66 27.75
N LEU A 216 3.24 -9.30 27.04
CA LEU A 216 3.31 -9.42 25.58
C LEU A 216 3.25 -8.05 24.90
N MET A 217 2.34 -7.18 25.35
CA MET A 217 2.21 -5.82 24.82
C MET A 217 3.41 -4.94 25.19
N ALA A 218 4.02 -5.15 26.35
CA ALA A 218 5.28 -4.52 26.73
C ALA A 218 6.42 -4.93 25.79
N ALA A 219 6.55 -6.22 25.49
CA ALA A 219 7.57 -6.73 24.58
C ALA A 219 7.39 -6.23 23.15
N ALA A 220 6.14 -6.19 22.64
CA ALA A 220 5.86 -5.75 21.27
C ALA A 220 5.91 -4.22 21.12
N GLY A 221 5.32 -3.51 22.06
CA GLY A 221 4.94 -2.11 21.93
C GLY A 221 5.66 -1.12 22.84
N GLY A 222 6.34 -1.62 23.87
CA GLY A 222 6.97 -0.79 24.90
C GLY A 222 5.99 -0.16 25.88
N ALA A 223 6.48 0.85 26.62
CA ALA A 223 5.78 1.48 27.74
C ALA A 223 4.34 1.91 27.42
N GLY A 224 4.13 2.69 26.35
CA GLY A 224 2.81 3.23 26.02
C GLY A 224 1.74 2.16 25.78
N LEU A 225 2.09 1.07 25.07
CA LEU A 225 1.16 -0.02 24.80
C LEU A 225 0.96 -0.94 26.01
N ALA A 226 1.99 -1.18 26.82
CA ALA A 226 1.87 -1.94 28.04
C ALA A 226 0.94 -1.26 29.05
N THR A 227 1.13 0.04 29.29
CA THR A 227 0.36 0.82 30.27
C THR A 227 -1.11 0.96 29.86
N THR A 228 -1.37 1.23 28.58
CA THR A 228 -2.76 1.31 28.07
C THR A 228 -3.47 -0.05 28.14
N THR A 229 -2.79 -1.13 27.75
CA THR A 229 -3.32 -2.49 27.88
C THR A 229 -3.59 -2.84 29.35
N ALA A 230 -2.65 -2.57 30.24
CA ALA A 230 -2.80 -2.81 31.68
C ALA A 230 -3.98 -2.04 32.28
N ALA A 231 -4.19 -0.79 31.88
CA ALA A 231 -5.32 0.01 32.35
C ALA A 231 -6.65 -0.59 31.89
N VAL A 232 -6.77 -0.91 30.59
CA VAL A 232 -7.99 -1.50 30.03
C VAL A 232 -8.29 -2.85 30.65
N LEU A 233 -7.32 -3.77 30.67
CA LEU A 233 -7.49 -5.11 31.23
C LEU A 233 -7.78 -5.07 32.74
N GLY A 234 -7.11 -4.18 33.47
CA GLY A 234 -7.34 -3.99 34.91
C GLY A 234 -8.76 -3.48 35.19
N ILE A 235 -9.26 -2.50 34.44
CA ILE A 235 -10.64 -2.00 34.58
C ILE A 235 -11.65 -3.10 34.26
N LEU A 236 -11.45 -3.88 33.19
CA LEU A 236 -12.33 -4.99 32.85
C LEU A 236 -12.35 -6.06 33.96
N ALA A 237 -11.19 -6.40 34.54
CA ALA A 237 -11.11 -7.35 35.65
C ALA A 237 -11.72 -6.80 36.95
N MET A 238 -11.71 -5.47 37.15
CA MET A 238 -12.36 -4.81 38.28
C MET A 238 -13.90 -4.93 38.22
N MET A 239 -14.49 -4.92 37.02
CA MET A 239 -15.94 -5.05 36.84
C MET A 239 -16.51 -6.38 37.37
N ASP A 240 -15.70 -7.44 37.35
CA ASP A 240 -16.07 -8.76 37.86
C ASP A 240 -15.61 -9.00 39.32
N ARG A 241 -15.16 -7.95 40.03
CA ARG A 241 -14.57 -8.05 41.38
C ARG A 241 -13.32 -8.95 41.47
N ALA A 242 -12.73 -9.31 40.33
CA ALA A 242 -11.49 -10.08 40.29
C ALA A 242 -10.26 -9.23 40.66
N GLN A 243 -10.37 -7.90 40.54
CA GLN A 243 -9.32 -6.94 40.87
C GLN A 243 -9.87 -5.77 41.70
N THR A 244 -9.02 -5.20 42.55
CA THR A 244 -9.31 -3.97 43.30
C THR A 244 -8.78 -2.75 42.56
N LEU A 245 -9.28 -1.56 42.91
CA LEU A 245 -8.77 -0.30 42.33
C LEU A 245 -7.26 -0.12 42.55
N SER A 246 -6.75 -0.51 43.72
CA SER A 246 -5.31 -0.54 43.99
C SER A 246 -4.58 -1.53 43.09
N GLY A 247 -5.14 -2.73 42.88
CA GLY A 247 -4.59 -3.74 41.97
C GLY A 247 -4.46 -3.25 40.53
N VAL A 248 -5.43 -2.47 40.03
CA VAL A 248 -5.33 -1.84 38.70
C VAL A 248 -4.14 -0.87 38.65
N GLY A 249 -3.97 -0.03 39.67
CA GLY A 249 -2.83 0.88 39.74
C GLY A 249 -1.47 0.16 39.77
N VAL A 250 -1.38 -0.94 40.53
CA VAL A 250 -0.19 -1.81 40.58
C VAL A 250 0.10 -2.39 39.20
N LEU A 251 -0.92 -2.95 38.52
CA LEU A 251 -0.78 -3.56 37.20
C LEU A 251 -0.30 -2.55 36.14
N VAL A 252 -0.87 -1.34 36.15
CA VAL A 252 -0.51 -0.25 35.24
C VAL A 252 0.94 0.16 35.41
N PHE A 253 1.41 0.27 36.65
CA PHE A 253 2.80 0.61 36.96
C PHE A 253 3.77 -0.54 36.63
N ALA A 254 3.41 -1.78 36.95
CA ALA A 254 4.20 -2.96 36.59
C ALA A 254 4.35 -3.07 35.07
N GLY A 255 3.26 -2.85 34.31
CA GLY A 255 3.27 -2.78 32.85
C GLY A 255 4.14 -1.65 32.32
N LEU A 256 4.11 -0.47 32.94
CA LEU A 256 4.99 0.66 32.59
C LEU A 256 6.47 0.28 32.73
N LEU A 257 6.87 -0.27 33.88
CA LEU A 257 8.25 -0.68 34.15
C LEU A 257 8.73 -1.75 33.15
N ALA A 258 7.89 -2.75 32.89
CA ALA A 258 8.19 -3.77 31.89
C ALA A 258 8.37 -3.18 30.50
N GLY A 259 7.53 -2.22 30.13
CA GLY A 259 7.53 -1.58 28.81
C GLY A 259 8.67 -0.58 28.60
N ILE A 260 9.20 0.06 29.65
CA ILE A 260 10.42 0.90 29.54
C ILE A 260 11.63 0.04 29.13
N LEU A 261 11.67 -1.19 29.62
CA LEU A 261 12.75 -2.15 29.36
C LEU A 261 12.54 -2.93 28.05
N LYS A 262 11.76 -2.40 27.11
CA LYS A 262 11.47 -3.03 25.81
C LYS A 262 12.74 -3.44 25.06
N ASP A 263 13.73 -2.55 25.03
CA ASP A 263 14.99 -2.78 24.29
C ASP A 263 15.91 -3.78 25.02
N GLY A 264 15.58 -4.16 26.26
CA GLY A 264 16.27 -5.18 27.03
C GLY A 264 15.89 -6.61 26.61
N LYS A 265 16.60 -7.59 27.17
CA LYS A 265 16.22 -9.01 27.04
C LYS A 265 14.87 -9.25 27.72
N ARG A 266 14.06 -10.18 27.20
CA ARG A 266 12.73 -10.55 27.77
C ARG A 266 12.77 -10.88 29.26
N GLY A 267 13.84 -11.52 29.73
CA GLY A 267 14.02 -11.80 31.15
C GLY A 267 14.07 -10.53 32.01
N TRP A 268 14.62 -9.43 31.49
CA TRP A 268 14.70 -8.15 32.20
C TRP A 268 13.34 -7.45 32.27
N GLN A 269 12.54 -7.52 31.20
CA GLN A 269 11.15 -7.04 31.19
C GLN A 269 10.29 -7.81 32.20
N ALA A 270 10.39 -9.14 32.17
CA ALA A 270 9.68 -10.03 33.09
C ALA A 270 10.10 -9.78 34.55
N PHE A 271 11.40 -9.59 34.80
CA PHE A 271 11.91 -9.24 36.13
C PHE A 271 11.37 -7.89 36.61
N ALA A 272 11.39 -6.87 35.77
CA ALA A 272 10.87 -5.54 36.11
C ALA A 272 9.35 -5.53 36.37
N PHE A 273 8.59 -6.34 35.63
CA PHE A 273 7.16 -6.53 35.88
C PHE A 273 6.90 -7.14 37.26
N VAL A 274 7.56 -8.27 37.57
CA VAL A 274 7.40 -8.94 38.87
C VAL A 274 7.87 -8.05 40.01
N LEU A 275 8.97 -7.31 39.82
CA LEU A 275 9.47 -6.35 40.80
C LEU A 275 8.49 -5.20 41.00
N GLY A 276 7.93 -4.64 39.92
CA GLY A 276 6.90 -3.60 39.99
C GLY A 276 5.63 -4.06 40.70
N MET A 277 5.17 -5.27 40.38
CA MET A 277 4.03 -5.91 41.02
C MET A 277 4.28 -6.10 42.51
N GLY A 278 5.43 -6.66 42.88
CA GLY A 278 5.83 -6.85 44.27
C GLY A 278 5.92 -5.54 45.04
N LEU A 279 6.70 -4.57 44.54
CA LEU A 279 6.99 -3.31 45.22
C LEU A 279 5.72 -2.54 45.57
N LEU A 280 4.82 -2.35 44.61
CA LEU A 280 3.58 -1.61 44.86
C LEU A 280 2.53 -2.44 45.60
N THR A 281 2.48 -3.75 45.41
CA THR A 281 1.52 -4.59 46.17
C THR A 281 1.86 -4.56 47.66
N PHE A 282 3.15 -4.69 48.03
CA PHE A 282 3.60 -4.57 49.43
C PHE A 282 3.39 -3.16 50.00
N GLY A 283 3.51 -2.12 49.17
CA GLY A 283 3.28 -0.74 49.61
C GLY A 283 1.81 -0.36 49.79
N THR A 284 0.89 -1.02 49.08
CA THR A 284 -0.53 -0.60 49.02
C THR A 284 -1.49 -1.53 49.79
N THR A 285 -1.11 -2.78 50.04
CA THR A 285 -2.00 -3.79 50.61
C THR A 285 -1.57 -4.15 52.03
N ARG A 286 -2.49 -4.06 53.01
CA ARG A 286 -2.27 -4.57 54.39
C ARG A 286 -2.64 -6.05 54.55
N ASP A 287 -3.41 -6.61 53.62
CA ASP A 287 -3.84 -8.01 53.63
C ASP A 287 -2.79 -8.93 52.97
N TRP A 288 -1.93 -9.51 53.79
CA TRP A 288 -0.88 -10.44 53.36
C TRP A 288 -1.41 -11.72 52.68
N GLN A 289 -2.69 -12.07 52.91
CA GLN A 289 -3.28 -13.32 52.44
C GLN A 289 -3.58 -13.33 50.92
N ASN A 290 -3.82 -12.16 50.31
CA ASN A 290 -4.10 -12.03 48.87
C ASN A 290 -2.88 -11.65 48.01
N VAL A 291 -1.77 -11.26 48.66
CA VAL A 291 -0.52 -10.89 47.98
C VAL A 291 0.17 -12.09 47.35
N GLY A 292 0.23 -13.22 48.08
CA GLY A 292 0.90 -14.44 47.62
C GLY A 292 0.36 -14.97 46.29
N PRO A 293 -0.96 -15.22 46.15
CA PRO A 293 -1.55 -15.72 44.90
C PRO A 293 -1.37 -14.76 43.71
N SER A 294 -1.45 -13.45 43.96
CA SER A 294 -1.31 -12.43 42.91
C SER A 294 0.13 -12.31 42.41
N LEU A 295 1.11 -12.35 43.31
CA LEU A 295 2.52 -12.35 42.94
C LEU A 295 2.91 -13.65 42.22
N MET A 296 2.33 -14.78 42.64
CA MET A 296 2.54 -16.06 41.97
C MET A 296 1.96 -16.06 40.55
N ALA A 297 0.79 -15.44 40.33
CA ALA A 297 0.24 -15.22 38.99
C ALA A 297 1.21 -14.42 38.10
N ALA A 298 1.78 -13.32 38.63
CA ALA A 298 2.74 -12.49 37.91
C ALA A 298 4.04 -13.25 37.57
N VAL A 299 4.53 -14.11 38.47
CA VAL A 299 5.71 -14.96 38.21
C VAL A 299 5.43 -15.99 37.13
N VAL A 300 4.26 -16.64 37.18
CA VAL A 300 3.85 -17.61 36.15
C VAL A 300 3.72 -16.91 34.79
N ALA A 301 3.08 -15.75 34.74
CA ALA A 301 2.96 -14.93 33.54
C ALA A 301 4.33 -14.50 33.00
N ALA A 302 5.27 -14.11 33.88
CA ALA A 302 6.65 -13.80 33.54
C ALA A 302 7.36 -14.99 32.87
N VAL A 303 7.25 -16.20 33.43
CA VAL A 303 7.82 -17.41 32.83
C VAL A 303 7.20 -17.68 31.45
N PHE A 304 5.88 -17.58 31.32
CA PHE A 304 5.20 -17.72 30.03
C PHE A 304 5.66 -16.68 29.01
N SER A 305 5.88 -15.43 29.42
CA SER A 305 6.34 -14.36 28.52
C SER A 305 7.73 -14.63 27.95
N VAL A 306 8.64 -15.17 28.77
CA VAL A 306 10.00 -15.55 28.35
C VAL A 306 9.95 -16.75 27.41
N TRP A 307 9.06 -17.70 27.68
CA TRP A 307 8.91 -18.91 26.86
C TRP A 307 8.11 -18.68 25.57
N THR A 308 7.33 -17.61 25.50
CA THR A 308 6.58 -17.25 24.29
C THR A 308 7.55 -17.04 23.13
N ALA A 309 7.29 -17.68 21.98
CA ALA A 309 8.20 -17.68 20.84
C ALA A 309 8.47 -16.27 20.31
N LYS A 310 9.72 -16.00 19.90
CA LYS A 310 10.11 -14.68 19.37
C LYS A 310 9.20 -14.19 18.24
N ARG A 311 8.93 -15.10 17.30
CA ARG A 311 8.04 -14.91 16.15
C ARG A 311 6.66 -14.34 16.48
N VAL A 312 6.08 -14.64 17.65
CA VAL A 312 4.75 -14.12 18.03
C VAL A 312 4.85 -12.63 18.34
N VAL A 313 5.86 -12.24 19.11
CA VAL A 313 6.10 -10.84 19.47
C VAL A 313 6.52 -10.04 18.25
N ASP A 314 7.41 -10.57 17.40
CA ASP A 314 7.88 -9.88 16.18
C ASP A 314 6.72 -9.68 15.20
N THR A 315 5.82 -10.67 15.11
CA THR A 315 4.58 -10.53 14.31
C THR A 315 3.70 -9.42 14.88
N ILE A 316 3.47 -9.38 16.20
CA ILE A 316 2.66 -8.32 16.84
C ILE A 316 3.33 -6.95 16.65
N ALA A 317 4.65 -6.87 16.86
CA ALA A 317 5.45 -5.65 16.72
C ALA A 317 5.45 -5.09 15.28
N SER A 318 5.34 -5.95 14.27
CA SER A 318 5.23 -5.53 12.86
C SER A 318 3.92 -4.78 12.54
N TYR A 319 2.86 -5.02 13.32
CA TYR A 319 1.59 -4.30 13.17
C TYR A 319 1.56 -3.00 14.00
N VAL A 320 2.48 -2.81 14.95
CA VAL A 320 2.52 -1.65 15.85
C VAL A 320 3.27 -0.48 15.18
N PRO A 321 2.65 0.68 14.92
CA PRO A 321 3.38 1.86 14.50
C PRO A 321 4.29 2.36 15.64
N GLY A 322 5.55 2.67 15.31
CA GLY A 322 6.53 3.18 16.26
C GLY A 322 7.51 2.15 16.82
N THR A 323 7.43 0.88 16.42
CA THR A 323 8.45 -0.13 16.73
C THR A 323 9.63 -0.05 15.76
N VAL A 324 10.83 -0.44 16.21
CA VAL A 324 12.06 -0.44 15.39
C VAL A 324 11.86 -1.29 14.12
N GLU A 325 11.16 -2.42 14.23
CA GLU A 325 10.83 -3.30 13.10
C GLU A 325 9.88 -2.67 12.09
N HIS A 326 8.97 -1.80 12.51
CA HIS A 326 8.14 -1.03 11.59
C HIS A 326 8.95 0.03 10.82
N ARG A 327 9.94 0.67 11.49
CA ARG A 327 10.87 1.61 10.84
C ARG A 327 11.79 0.88 9.85
N GLU A 328 12.24 -0.32 10.14
CA GLU A 328 13.05 -1.14 9.22
C GLU A 328 12.26 -1.59 8.00
N THR A 329 10.99 -1.97 8.16
CA THR A 329 10.13 -2.35 7.02
C THR A 329 9.78 -1.16 6.13
N GLU A 330 9.48 0.01 6.70
CA GLU A 330 9.32 1.27 5.97
C GLU A 330 10.61 1.68 5.24
N GLN A 331 11.77 1.60 5.90
CA GLN A 331 13.07 1.90 5.29
C GLN A 331 13.41 0.92 4.16
N ALA A 332 13.12 -0.38 4.32
CA ALA A 332 13.33 -1.38 3.27
C ALA A 332 12.40 -1.15 2.06
N ARG A 333 11.19 -0.65 2.29
CA ARG A 333 10.25 -0.27 1.22
C ARG A 333 10.69 1.00 0.51
N ALA A 334 11.13 2.02 1.24
CA ALA A 334 11.72 3.24 0.70
C ALA A 334 12.99 2.96 -0.12
N ARG A 335 13.86 2.05 0.37
CA ARG A 335 15.04 1.57 -0.38
C ARG A 335 14.63 0.91 -1.69
N ARG A 336 13.64 0.00 -1.67
CA ARG A 336 13.13 -0.63 -2.90
C ARG A 336 12.56 0.37 -3.91
N VAL A 337 11.79 1.36 -3.46
CA VAL A 337 11.28 2.41 -4.36
C VAL A 337 12.42 3.23 -4.95
N ARG A 338 13.45 3.57 -4.16
CA ARG A 338 14.64 4.27 -4.65
C ARG A 338 15.40 3.45 -5.69
N THR A 339 15.58 2.14 -5.48
CA THR A 339 16.25 1.25 -6.44
C THR A 339 15.48 1.12 -7.75
N LEU A 340 14.15 0.95 -7.66
CA LEU A 340 13.31 0.91 -8.87
C LEU A 340 13.30 2.24 -9.61
N LEU A 341 13.36 3.37 -8.89
CA LEU A 341 13.44 4.69 -9.50
C LEU A 341 14.80 4.92 -10.17
N SER A 342 15.91 4.50 -9.55
CA SER A 342 17.24 4.63 -10.16
C SER A 342 17.37 3.79 -11.44
N GLU A 343 16.85 2.56 -11.44
CA GLU A 343 16.82 1.72 -12.64
C GLU A 343 16.04 2.39 -13.79
N ARG A 344 14.88 3.00 -13.49
CA ARG A 344 14.09 3.72 -14.51
C ARG A 344 14.74 5.00 -15.01
N ILE A 345 15.47 5.72 -14.16
CA ILE A 345 16.23 6.91 -14.55
C ILE A 345 17.39 6.53 -15.48
N GLU A 346 18.06 5.41 -15.19
CA GLU A 346 19.16 4.90 -16.03
C GLU A 346 18.66 4.44 -17.41
N GLU A 347 17.51 3.74 -17.46
CA GLU A 347 16.84 3.39 -18.73
C GLU A 347 16.48 4.63 -19.55
N LEU A 348 15.93 5.68 -18.93
CA LEU A 348 15.64 6.94 -19.63
C LEU A 348 16.91 7.63 -20.12
N GLY A 349 17.98 7.61 -19.33
CA GLY A 349 19.28 8.13 -19.70
C GLY A 349 19.84 7.47 -20.96
N GLN A 350 19.69 6.15 -21.10
CA GLN A 350 20.10 5.41 -22.30
C GLN A 350 19.30 5.81 -23.54
N VAL A 351 17.98 5.98 -23.40
CA VAL A 351 17.12 6.43 -24.52
C VAL A 351 17.51 7.84 -24.99
N PHE A 352 17.81 8.77 -24.08
CA PHE A 352 18.26 10.11 -24.44
C PHE A 352 19.65 10.12 -25.09
N ASP A 353 20.56 9.23 -24.65
CA ASP A 353 21.88 9.03 -25.25
C ASP A 353 21.75 8.53 -26.71
N GLU A 354 20.93 7.50 -26.93
CA GLU A 354 20.64 6.93 -28.26
C GLU A 354 20.03 7.98 -29.22
N LEU A 355 19.10 8.81 -28.69
CA LEU A 355 18.53 9.93 -29.44
C LEU A 355 19.60 10.96 -29.81
N SER A 356 20.46 11.35 -28.86
CA SER A 356 21.55 12.31 -29.12
C SER A 356 22.53 11.80 -30.17
N PHE A 357 22.84 10.50 -30.15
CA PHE A 357 23.73 9.87 -31.13
C PHE A 357 23.10 9.91 -32.53
N THR A 358 21.82 9.55 -32.64
CA THR A 358 21.07 9.58 -33.91
C THR A 358 21.04 10.98 -34.55
N PHE A 359 20.92 12.04 -33.74
CA PHE A 359 20.95 13.42 -34.22
C PHE A 359 22.36 13.91 -34.62
N THR A 360 23.41 13.29 -34.09
CA THR A 360 24.81 13.65 -34.37
C THR A 360 25.34 12.92 -35.61
N ASP A 361 24.99 11.64 -35.77
CA ASP A 361 25.47 10.78 -36.87
C ASP A 361 24.93 11.21 -38.26
N THR A 362 23.77 11.88 -38.31
CA THR A 362 23.25 12.46 -39.57
C THR A 362 23.85 13.81 -39.94
N ALA A 363 24.65 14.44 -39.08
CA ALA A 363 25.31 15.71 -39.36
C ALA A 363 26.57 15.56 -40.22
N GLU A 364 27.13 14.35 -40.34
CA GLU A 364 28.38 14.03 -41.05
C GLU A 364 28.19 13.50 -42.48
N SER A 365 26.98 13.54 -43.05
CA SER A 365 26.81 13.23 -44.48
C SER A 365 27.69 14.17 -45.34
N PRO A 366 28.52 13.64 -46.25
CA PRO A 366 29.71 14.32 -46.72
C PRO A 366 29.38 15.55 -47.59
N LEU A 367 30.17 16.60 -47.34
CA LEU A 367 30.49 17.73 -48.21
C LEU A 367 29.94 17.59 -49.63
N ILE A 368 28.88 18.34 -49.96
CA ILE A 368 28.73 18.80 -51.35
C ILE A 368 29.95 19.68 -51.58
N SER A 369 30.94 19.15 -52.32
CA SER A 369 32.16 19.88 -52.61
C SER A 369 31.79 21.21 -53.28
N ALA A 370 32.52 22.28 -52.98
CA ALA A 370 32.34 23.57 -53.66
C ALA A 370 32.32 23.44 -55.19
N GLN A 371 33.03 22.43 -55.73
CA GLN A 371 32.99 22.09 -57.15
C GLN A 371 31.66 21.52 -57.64
N GLN A 372 30.98 20.67 -56.86
CA GLN A 372 29.67 20.12 -57.25
C GLN A 372 28.58 21.20 -57.27
N LEU A 373 28.65 22.12 -56.31
CA LEU A 373 27.80 23.30 -56.22
C LEU A 373 28.02 24.28 -57.40
N LEU A 374 29.28 24.48 -57.80
CA LEU A 374 29.64 25.25 -59.00
C LEU A 374 29.14 24.59 -60.30
N ASP A 375 29.26 23.26 -60.41
CA ASP A 375 28.76 22.51 -61.56
C ASP A 375 27.23 22.60 -61.69
N GLU A 376 26.51 22.48 -60.57
CA GLU A 376 25.05 22.56 -60.55
C GLU A 376 24.56 23.95 -60.99
N THR A 377 25.24 25.02 -60.59
CA THR A 377 24.87 26.38 -60.99
C THR A 377 25.20 26.72 -62.43
N VAL A 378 26.36 26.30 -62.92
CA VAL A 378 26.68 26.48 -64.34
C VAL A 378 25.68 25.70 -65.20
N SER A 379 25.30 24.49 -64.79
CA SER A 379 24.30 23.67 -65.47
C SER A 379 22.89 24.28 -65.43
N GLY A 380 22.43 24.75 -64.27
CA GLY A 380 21.12 25.39 -64.10
C GLY A 380 20.96 26.66 -64.94
N VAL A 381 22.00 27.50 -64.97
CA VAL A 381 22.02 28.71 -65.80
C VAL A 381 22.08 28.36 -67.29
N ALA A 382 22.88 27.37 -67.67
CA ALA A 382 22.94 26.87 -69.05
C ALA A 382 21.59 26.35 -69.54
N GLN A 383 20.87 25.61 -68.70
CA GLN A 383 19.54 25.09 -69.03
C GLN A 383 18.51 26.23 -69.19
N HIS A 384 18.61 27.30 -68.41
CA HIS A 384 17.68 28.41 -68.51
C HIS A 384 17.98 29.34 -69.70
N VAL A 385 19.26 29.66 -69.94
CA VAL A 385 19.66 30.71 -70.90
C VAL A 385 20.00 30.12 -72.29
N CYS A 386 20.59 28.92 -72.35
CA CYS A 386 21.00 28.31 -73.60
C CYS A 386 19.90 27.46 -74.27
N THR A 387 18.74 27.26 -73.63
CA THR A 387 17.60 26.57 -74.24
C THR A 387 16.94 27.46 -75.29
N GLY A 388 16.83 26.95 -76.52
CA GLY A 388 16.38 27.73 -77.69
C GLY A 388 17.38 28.78 -78.20
N CYS A 389 18.68 28.67 -77.87
CA CYS A 389 19.74 29.52 -78.42
C CYS A 389 20.33 28.92 -79.70
N PRO A 390 20.44 29.66 -80.82
CA PRO A 390 20.96 29.13 -82.09
C PRO A 390 22.46 28.76 -82.03
N ARG A 391 23.20 29.27 -81.04
CA ARG A 391 24.64 28.98 -80.82
C ARG A 391 24.89 27.82 -79.84
N ARG A 392 23.85 27.17 -79.32
CA ARG A 392 23.98 26.12 -78.28
C ARG A 392 24.90 24.98 -78.71
N ALA A 393 24.73 24.43 -79.91
CA ALA A 393 25.56 23.32 -80.42
C ALA A 393 27.05 23.71 -80.48
N LYS A 394 27.36 24.94 -80.90
CA LYS A 394 28.75 25.42 -80.91
C LYS A 394 29.33 25.56 -79.49
N CYS A 395 28.59 26.19 -78.57
CA CYS A 395 29.07 26.45 -77.21
C CYS A 395 29.19 25.19 -76.34
N TRP A 396 28.29 24.21 -76.50
CA TRP A 396 28.21 23.03 -75.62
C TRP A 396 28.71 21.73 -76.25
N GLU A 397 28.82 21.61 -77.58
CA GLU A 397 29.35 20.40 -78.23
C GLU A 397 30.77 20.59 -78.76
N LYS A 398 31.11 21.79 -79.27
CA LYS A 398 32.45 22.08 -79.84
C LYS A 398 33.38 22.82 -78.87
N GLU A 399 32.85 23.73 -78.06
CA GLU A 399 33.63 24.62 -77.18
C GLU A 399 33.16 24.56 -75.71
N SER A 400 32.73 23.38 -75.25
CA SER A 400 32.14 23.16 -73.91
C SER A 400 33.03 23.64 -72.77
N TYR A 401 34.29 23.23 -72.78
CA TYR A 401 35.26 23.58 -71.73
C TYR A 401 35.53 25.09 -71.65
N GLY A 402 35.69 25.74 -72.82
CA GLY A 402 35.93 27.19 -72.86
C GLY A 402 34.72 28.02 -72.44
N THR A 403 33.50 27.53 -72.75
CA THR A 403 32.25 28.16 -72.31
C THR A 403 32.06 28.02 -70.81
N TYR A 404 32.31 26.83 -70.25
CA TYR A 404 32.25 26.58 -68.81
C TYR A 404 33.23 27.48 -68.04
N GLN A 405 34.51 27.55 -68.46
CA GLN A 405 35.49 28.42 -67.81
C GLN A 405 35.13 29.91 -67.90
N ALA A 406 34.57 30.36 -69.01
CA ALA A 406 34.12 31.75 -69.17
C ALA A 406 32.95 32.08 -68.22
N MET A 407 32.05 31.13 -67.97
CA MET A 407 30.96 31.26 -67.00
C MET A 407 31.50 31.29 -65.57
N VAL A 408 32.40 30.37 -65.19
CA VAL A 408 33.03 30.32 -63.86
C VAL A 408 33.79 31.61 -63.55
N ARG A 409 34.64 32.09 -64.47
CA ARG A 409 35.37 33.36 -64.29
C ARG A 409 34.46 34.58 -64.17
N SER A 410 33.28 34.52 -64.79
CA SER A 410 32.29 35.60 -64.67
C SER A 410 31.54 35.50 -63.34
N LEU A 411 31.30 34.29 -62.85
CA LEU A 411 30.73 34.03 -61.52
C LEU A 411 31.67 34.51 -60.39
N GLU A 412 32.96 34.18 -60.46
CA GLU A 412 34.00 34.64 -59.51
C GLU A 412 34.05 36.18 -59.43
N LYS A 413 33.87 36.87 -60.57
CA LYS A 413 33.84 38.34 -60.62
C LYS A 413 32.59 38.93 -59.99
N ILE A 414 31.45 38.25 -60.13
CA ILE A 414 30.19 38.64 -59.49
C ILE A 414 30.30 38.44 -57.97
N GLU A 415 30.89 37.33 -57.53
CA GLU A 415 31.13 37.03 -56.11
C GLU A 415 32.07 38.05 -55.46
N ALA A 416 33.12 38.48 -56.15
CA ALA A 416 34.05 39.49 -55.65
C ALA A 416 33.45 40.90 -55.50
N HIS A 417 32.30 41.19 -56.12
CA HIS A 417 31.66 42.52 -56.10
C HIS A 417 30.13 42.42 -55.90
N PRO A 418 29.67 42.04 -54.70
CA PRO A 418 28.24 41.91 -54.40
C PRO A 418 27.52 43.26 -54.53
N GLY A 419 26.48 43.31 -55.38
CA GLY A 419 25.63 44.50 -55.57
C GLY A 419 26.07 45.49 -56.66
N GLY A 420 27.21 45.26 -57.34
CA GLY A 420 27.66 46.10 -58.46
C GLY A 420 27.12 45.66 -59.82
N GLN A 421 26.98 46.60 -60.77
CA GLN A 421 26.88 46.27 -62.20
C GLN A 421 28.24 45.76 -62.69
N VAL A 422 28.52 44.47 -62.46
CA VAL A 422 29.74 43.82 -62.94
C VAL A 422 29.61 43.61 -64.44
N LEU A 423 30.55 44.17 -65.21
CA LEU A 423 30.61 43.96 -66.65
C LEU A 423 30.96 42.49 -66.95
N PRO A 424 30.34 41.88 -67.99
CA PRO A 424 30.68 40.52 -68.39
C PRO A 424 32.16 40.43 -68.79
N SER A 425 32.78 39.28 -68.55
CA SER A 425 34.12 39.02 -69.07
C SER A 425 34.13 39.17 -70.60
N ARG A 426 35.21 39.71 -71.17
CA ARG A 426 35.35 39.88 -72.63
C ARG A 426 35.11 38.55 -73.36
N ASP A 427 35.65 37.46 -72.80
CA ASP A 427 35.47 36.09 -73.32
C ASP A 427 34.00 35.64 -73.36
N LEU A 428 33.20 35.97 -72.33
CA LEU A 428 31.77 35.61 -72.29
C LEU A 428 30.94 36.50 -73.23
N LYS A 429 31.30 37.78 -73.35
CA LYS A 429 30.64 38.76 -74.23
C LYS A 429 30.81 38.40 -75.71
N ASP A 430 31.99 37.91 -76.09
CA ASP A 430 32.28 37.51 -77.48
C ASP A 430 31.62 36.17 -77.85
N ARG A 431 31.41 35.28 -76.88
CA ARG A 431 30.79 33.97 -77.06
C ARG A 431 29.26 34.01 -77.00
N CYS A 432 28.69 34.69 -76.02
CA CYS A 432 27.25 34.65 -75.71
C CYS A 432 26.47 35.75 -76.45
N ILE A 433 25.51 35.34 -77.30
CA ILE A 433 24.59 36.27 -78.00
C ILE A 433 23.49 36.82 -77.08
N ARG A 434 23.22 36.15 -75.95
CA ARG A 434 22.22 36.53 -74.94
C ARG A 434 22.92 36.88 -73.62
N ILE A 435 23.78 37.91 -73.65
CA ILE A 435 24.68 38.22 -72.53
C ILE A 435 23.93 38.75 -71.29
N ASP A 436 22.92 39.60 -71.48
CA ASP A 436 22.14 40.18 -70.37
C ASP A 436 21.38 39.12 -69.54
N PRO A 437 20.59 38.21 -70.15
CA PRO A 437 19.94 37.13 -69.39
C PRO A 437 20.94 36.11 -68.84
N MET A 438 22.14 35.98 -69.43
CA MET A 438 23.21 35.14 -68.88
C MET A 438 23.76 35.71 -67.57
N MET A 439 24.08 37.01 -67.53
CA MET A 439 24.60 37.66 -66.33
C MET A 439 23.55 37.72 -65.21
N GLU A 440 22.29 37.94 -65.56
CA GLU A 440 21.18 37.91 -64.61
C GLU A 440 20.92 36.49 -64.07
N GLY A 441 21.01 35.47 -64.93
CA GLY A 441 20.88 34.07 -64.54
C GLY A 441 21.99 33.62 -63.57
N LEU A 442 23.24 33.99 -63.83
CA LEU A 442 24.39 33.71 -62.97
C LEU A 442 24.25 34.39 -61.60
N ARG A 443 23.88 35.68 -61.57
CA ARG A 443 23.68 36.41 -60.31
C ARG A 443 22.59 35.76 -59.45
N ARG A 444 21.45 35.46 -60.05
CA ARG A 444 20.32 34.85 -59.35
C ARG A 444 20.64 33.47 -58.78
N HIS A 445 21.32 32.62 -59.55
CA HIS A 445 21.71 31.30 -59.04
C HIS A 445 22.77 31.39 -57.94
N LEU A 446 23.71 32.33 -58.03
CA LEU A 446 24.68 32.58 -56.98
C LEU A 446 24.00 33.03 -55.67
N GLU A 447 23.03 33.95 -55.75
CA GLU A 447 22.26 34.40 -54.58
C GLU A 447 21.45 33.26 -53.95
N LEU A 448 20.84 32.40 -54.78
CA LEU A 448 20.11 31.23 -54.30
C LEU A 448 21.05 30.24 -53.59
N MET A 449 22.21 29.95 -54.16
CA MET A 449 23.21 29.10 -53.52
C MET A 449 23.67 29.63 -52.17
N GLN A 450 24.03 30.92 -52.11
CA GLN A 450 24.52 31.53 -50.87
C GLN A 450 23.45 31.50 -49.78
N ARG A 451 22.20 31.75 -50.15
CA ARG A 451 21.05 31.65 -49.25
C ARG A 451 20.89 30.21 -48.75
N ASP A 452 20.92 29.23 -49.63
CA ASP A 452 20.71 27.83 -49.28
C ASP A 452 21.86 27.29 -48.41
N ALA A 453 23.10 27.70 -48.67
CA ALA A 453 24.26 27.41 -47.83
C ALA A 453 24.11 27.99 -46.40
N LEU A 454 23.67 29.25 -46.28
CA LEU A 454 23.39 29.89 -44.99
C LEU A 454 22.25 29.18 -44.23
N TRP A 455 21.24 28.68 -44.93
CA TRP A 455 20.16 27.90 -44.32
C TRP A 455 20.64 26.55 -43.80
N ILE A 456 21.48 25.84 -44.56
CA ILE A 456 22.06 24.57 -44.15
C ILE A 456 22.91 24.75 -42.88
N ASP A 457 23.71 25.82 -42.82
CA ASP A 457 24.56 26.11 -41.66
C ASP A 457 23.73 26.43 -40.40
N LYS A 458 22.68 27.26 -40.53
CA LYS A 458 21.74 27.52 -39.43
C LYS A 458 21.02 26.28 -38.92
N VAL A 459 20.61 25.37 -39.81
CA VAL A 459 19.96 24.12 -39.42
C VAL A 459 20.95 23.21 -38.68
N ARG A 460 22.23 23.20 -39.08
CA ARG A 460 23.28 22.47 -38.36
C ARG A 460 23.49 23.02 -36.96
N GLU A 461 23.61 24.34 -36.82
CA GLU A 461 23.80 25.01 -35.52
C GLU A 461 22.64 24.73 -34.54
N GLN A 462 21.39 24.77 -35.02
CA GLN A 462 20.24 24.45 -34.17
C GLN A 462 20.24 22.98 -33.72
N ARG A 463 20.66 22.05 -34.58
CA ARG A 463 20.72 20.62 -34.24
C ARG A 463 21.84 20.29 -33.26
N THR A 464 23.01 20.90 -33.41
CA THR A 464 24.13 20.72 -32.45
C THR A 464 23.78 21.30 -31.07
N LEU A 465 23.11 22.45 -31.02
CA LEU A 465 22.64 23.04 -29.77
C LEU A 465 21.63 22.13 -29.05
N VAL A 466 20.65 21.57 -29.78
CA VAL A 466 19.66 20.65 -29.21
C VAL A 466 20.32 19.35 -28.73
N SER A 467 21.29 18.80 -29.48
CA SER A 467 22.06 17.62 -29.06
C SER A 467 22.83 17.88 -27.76
N ALA A 468 23.49 19.04 -27.65
CA ALA A 468 24.21 19.43 -26.43
C ALA A 468 23.29 19.60 -25.21
N GLN A 469 22.08 20.15 -25.40
CA GLN A 469 21.09 20.27 -24.33
C GLN A 469 20.58 18.91 -23.85
N LEU A 470 20.30 17.99 -24.77
CA LEU A 470 19.85 16.63 -24.43
C LEU A 470 20.94 15.82 -23.71
N SER A 471 22.19 15.94 -24.17
CA SER A 471 23.35 15.33 -23.49
C SER A 471 23.56 15.90 -22.08
N GLY A 472 23.40 17.22 -21.90
CA GLY A 472 23.46 17.87 -20.60
C GLY A 472 22.40 17.37 -19.62
N VAL A 473 21.15 17.19 -20.08
CA VAL A 473 20.06 16.61 -19.27
C VAL A 473 20.36 15.15 -18.89
N ALA A 474 20.89 14.35 -19.83
CA ALA A 474 21.27 12.97 -19.55
C ALA A 474 22.41 12.87 -18.51
N GLY A 475 23.35 13.83 -18.52
CA GLY A 475 24.41 13.94 -17.51
C GLY A 475 23.87 14.26 -16.11
N VAL A 476 22.91 15.18 -16.01
CA VAL A 476 22.25 15.53 -14.72
C VAL A 476 21.36 14.39 -14.19
N MET A 477 20.85 13.50 -15.06
CA MET A 477 20.09 12.33 -14.63
C MET A 477 20.98 11.17 -14.14
N ARG A 478 22.26 11.11 -14.55
CA ARG A 478 23.22 10.08 -14.13
C ARG A 478 24.04 10.44 -12.88
N GLY A 479 24.20 11.72 -12.56
CA GLY A 479 24.85 12.22 -11.35
C GLY A 479 23.86 12.55 -10.25
#